data_AF-A0A5R9QDG5-F1
#
_entry.id   AF-A0A5R9QDG5-F1
#
_cell.length_a   1.000
_cell.length_b   1.000
_cell.length_c   1.000
_cell.angle_alpha   90.00
_cell.angle_beta   90.00
_cell.angle_gamma   90.00
#
_symmetry.space_group_name_H-M   'P 1'
#
loop_
_entity.id
_entity.type
_entity.pdbx_description
1 polymer ?
#
loop_
_entity_poly.entity_id
_entity_poly.type
_entity_poly.pdbx_seq_one_letter_code
_entity_poly.pdbx_strand_id
1 'polypeptide(L)'
;MLRLARLQSVARFAKTSRSARQDSKLRACDLTRLRVRDIAHGEHVSPRAIVMQLKTHRPVQFEITEQTRSAVEAWIRHAKLRSENFLFPSRLAHSEHISTRQYARIVKAWVTAIGLDPALYGTHTLRRTKASLIYRRTKNLRAVQLLLGHTKLESTVRYLGIEVDDALEMAEQTEV
;
A
#
# COMPACT_ATOMS: atom_id res chain seq x y z
N MET A 1 -2.02 -4.98 -32.30
CA MET A 1 -0.99 -5.33 -31.29
C MET A 1 -0.72 -4.23 -30.24
N LEU A 2 -0.47 -2.97 -30.60
CA LEU A 2 -0.12 -1.89 -29.63
C LEU A 2 -1.15 -1.62 -28.50
N ARG A 3 -2.45 -1.77 -28.76
CA ARG A 3 -3.52 -1.52 -27.77
C ARG A 3 -3.55 -2.59 -26.67
N LEU A 4 -3.26 -3.85 -27.02
CA LEU A 4 -3.24 -4.99 -26.10
C LEU A 4 -2.01 -4.93 -25.17
N ALA A 5 -0.83 -4.63 -25.72
CA ALA A 5 0.40 -4.43 -24.93
C ALA A 5 0.27 -3.27 -23.94
N ARG A 6 -0.40 -2.18 -24.35
CA ARG A 6 -0.69 -1.03 -23.49
C ARG A 6 -1.63 -1.38 -22.33
N LEU A 7 -2.68 -2.18 -22.58
CA LEU A 7 -3.59 -2.67 -21.55
C LEU A 7 -2.89 -3.60 -20.56
N GLN A 8 -2.08 -4.53 -21.05
CA GLN A 8 -1.31 -5.45 -20.21
C GLN A 8 -0.30 -4.71 -19.31
N SER A 9 0.37 -3.69 -19.83
CA SER A 9 1.30 -2.87 -19.05
C SER A 9 0.60 -2.09 -17.93
N VAL A 10 -0.61 -1.55 -18.19
CA VAL A 10 -1.40 -0.83 -17.18
C VAL A 10 -1.96 -1.78 -16.13
N ALA A 11 -2.42 -2.96 -16.53
CA ALA A 11 -2.91 -3.98 -15.60
C ALA A 11 -1.80 -4.48 -14.66
N ARG A 12 -0.59 -4.68 -15.19
CA ARG A 12 0.57 -5.11 -14.40
C ARG A 12 0.98 -4.04 -13.39
N PHE A 13 1.05 -2.78 -13.82
CA PHE A 13 1.28 -1.63 -12.94
C PHE A 13 0.23 -1.52 -11.81
N ALA A 14 -1.05 -1.62 -12.17
CA ALA A 14 -2.15 -1.53 -11.19
C ALA A 14 -2.09 -2.66 -10.17
N LYS A 15 -1.81 -3.90 -10.61
CA LYS A 15 -1.62 -5.06 -9.74
C LYS A 15 -0.45 -4.88 -8.79
N THR A 16 0.74 -4.54 -9.31
CA THR A 16 1.95 -4.34 -8.50
C THR A 16 1.78 -3.23 -7.47
N SER A 17 1.21 -2.09 -7.88
CA SER A 17 0.99 -0.95 -6.97
C SER A 17 -0.08 -1.21 -5.90
N ARG A 18 -1.05 -2.09 -6.16
CA ARG A 18 -2.01 -2.55 -5.14
C ARG A 18 -1.34 -3.45 -4.11
N SER A 19 -0.65 -4.49 -4.56
CA SER A 19 -0.02 -5.46 -3.67
C SER A 19 1.04 -4.79 -2.79
N ALA A 20 1.86 -3.91 -3.37
CA ALA A 20 2.80 -3.08 -2.62
C ALA A 20 2.10 -2.16 -1.59
N ARG A 21 0.93 -1.58 -1.91
CA ARG A 21 0.17 -0.76 -0.95
C ARG A 21 -0.40 -1.59 0.19
N GLN A 22 -0.93 -2.78 -0.11
CA GLN A 22 -1.51 -3.66 0.91
C GLN A 22 -0.43 -4.12 1.90
N ASP A 23 0.75 -4.44 1.39
CA ASP A 23 1.86 -4.93 2.19
C ASP A 23 2.52 -3.83 3.01
N SER A 24 2.85 -2.71 2.36
CA SER A 24 3.56 -1.61 3.02
C SER A 24 2.69 -0.74 3.91
N LYS A 25 1.37 -0.74 3.70
CA LYS A 25 0.42 0.19 4.33
C LYS A 25 0.81 1.66 4.18
N LEU A 26 1.68 1.99 3.22
CA LEU A 26 2.19 3.35 3.01
C LEU A 26 1.10 4.31 2.53
N ARG A 27 1.28 5.61 2.76
CA ARG A 27 0.37 6.61 2.18
C ARG A 27 0.60 6.63 0.67
N ALA A 28 -0.38 7.16 -0.08
CA ALA A 28 -0.20 7.28 -1.52
C ALA A 28 1.04 8.12 -1.87
N CYS A 29 1.31 9.20 -1.13
CA CYS A 29 2.49 10.04 -1.35
C CYS A 29 3.82 9.31 -1.11
N ASP A 30 3.89 8.47 -0.08
CA ASP A 30 5.08 7.68 0.22
C ASP A 30 5.28 6.59 -0.85
N LEU A 31 4.19 5.88 -1.21
CA LEU A 31 4.23 4.81 -2.22
C LEU A 31 4.67 5.31 -3.61
N THR A 32 4.15 6.46 -4.05
CA THR A 32 4.51 7.03 -5.37
C THR A 32 5.97 7.48 -5.45
N ARG A 33 6.61 7.73 -4.32
CA ARG A 33 8.02 8.17 -4.25
C ARG A 33 8.99 7.05 -3.89
N LEU A 34 8.49 5.83 -3.74
CA LEU A 34 9.31 4.65 -3.48
C LEU A 34 10.26 4.41 -4.65
N ARG A 35 11.55 4.20 -4.37
CA ARG A 35 12.56 3.83 -5.37
C ARG A 35 12.81 2.33 -5.35
N VAL A 36 13.35 1.81 -6.45
CA VAL A 36 13.69 0.38 -6.56
C VAL A 36 14.67 -0.04 -5.45
N ARG A 37 15.72 0.76 -5.21
CA ARG A 37 16.70 0.52 -4.14
C ARG A 37 16.12 0.46 -2.72
N ASP A 38 14.93 1.02 -2.50
CA ASP A 38 14.31 1.03 -1.17
C ASP A 38 13.72 -0.35 -0.82
N ILE A 39 13.51 -1.22 -1.82
CA ILE A 39 12.86 -2.53 -1.67
C ILE A 39 13.58 -3.69 -2.36
N ALA A 40 14.54 -3.42 -3.24
CA ALA A 40 15.21 -4.43 -4.04
C ALA A 40 16.73 -4.23 -4.06
N HIS A 41 17.46 -5.34 -4.09
CA HIS A 41 18.90 -5.38 -4.28
C HIS A 41 19.21 -6.19 -5.54
N GLY A 42 19.74 -5.53 -6.57
CA GLY A 42 19.91 -6.13 -7.88
C GLY A 42 18.55 -6.48 -8.50
N GLU A 43 18.37 -7.74 -8.90
CA GLU A 43 17.12 -8.21 -9.51
C GLU A 43 16.08 -8.74 -8.51
N HIS A 44 16.45 -8.89 -7.23
CA HIS A 44 15.61 -9.53 -6.22
C HIS A 44 14.99 -8.51 -5.27
N VAL A 45 13.69 -8.67 -5.01
CA VAL A 45 12.96 -7.85 -4.04
C VAL A 45 13.11 -8.46 -2.65
N SER A 46 13.54 -7.65 -1.69
CA SER A 46 13.74 -8.08 -0.30
C SER A 46 12.41 -8.49 0.34
N PRO A 47 12.40 -9.49 1.24
CA PRO A 47 11.20 -9.89 1.96
C PRO A 47 10.71 -8.82 2.95
N ARG A 48 11.59 -7.91 3.35
CA ARG A 48 11.28 -6.77 4.21
C ARG A 48 11.92 -5.52 3.64
N ALA A 49 11.26 -4.39 3.84
CA ALA A 49 11.78 -3.07 3.49
C ALA A 49 11.53 -2.07 4.61
N ILE A 50 12.37 -1.03 4.67
CA ILE A 50 12.24 0.08 5.61
C ILE A 50 12.15 1.35 4.79
N VAL A 51 11.06 2.10 4.96
CA VAL A 51 10.82 3.35 4.23
C VAL A 51 10.56 4.49 5.21
N MET A 52 11.23 5.62 5.00
CA MET A 52 10.97 6.84 5.75
C MET A 52 9.66 7.49 5.27
N GLN A 53 8.67 7.64 6.14
CA GLN A 53 7.42 8.30 5.80
C GLN A 53 7.59 9.82 5.69
N LEU A 54 6.97 10.44 4.68
CA LEU A 54 7.07 11.89 4.45
C LEU A 54 6.32 12.71 5.49
N LYS A 55 5.15 12.24 5.94
CA LYS A 55 4.32 13.05 6.87
C LYS A 55 4.87 13.04 8.29
N THR A 56 5.39 11.91 8.72
CA THR A 56 5.76 11.66 10.12
C THR A 56 7.27 11.63 10.33
N HIS A 57 8.07 11.58 9.25
CA HIS A 57 9.52 11.41 9.30
C HIS A 57 9.95 10.22 10.17
N ARG A 58 9.15 9.14 10.15
CA ARG A 58 9.43 7.90 10.87
C ARG A 58 9.75 6.77 9.90
N PRO A 59 10.77 5.94 10.19
CA PRO A 59 10.98 4.72 9.45
C PRO A 59 9.84 3.76 9.75
N VAL A 60 9.25 3.18 8.70
CA VAL A 60 8.28 2.10 8.83
C VAL A 60 8.83 0.88 8.12
N GLN A 61 8.98 -0.19 8.90
CA GLN A 61 9.33 -1.50 8.39
C GLN A 61 8.06 -2.26 8.03
N PHE A 62 8.07 -2.91 6.88
CA PHE A 62 6.97 -3.76 6.44
C PHE A 62 7.49 -5.00 5.72
N GLU A 63 6.68 -6.05 5.76
CA GLU A 63 6.89 -7.27 5.01
C GLU A 63 6.32 -7.11 3.60
N ILE A 64 7.04 -7.63 2.61
CA ILE A 64 6.60 -7.72 1.22
C ILE A 64 6.28 -9.18 0.97
N THR A 65 5.03 -9.53 0.70
CA THR A 65 4.65 -10.94 0.49
C THR A 65 5.30 -11.50 -0.78
N GLU A 66 5.46 -12.83 -0.87
CA GLU A 66 6.02 -13.49 -2.05
C GLU A 66 5.31 -13.08 -3.34
N GLN A 67 3.97 -13.07 -3.32
CA GLN A 67 3.17 -12.62 -4.45
C GLN A 67 3.49 -11.17 -4.87
N THR A 68 3.71 -10.27 -3.90
CA THR A 68 4.10 -8.89 -4.18
C THR A 68 5.52 -8.82 -4.73
N ARG A 69 6.46 -9.60 -4.18
CA ARG A 69 7.84 -9.67 -4.68
C ARG A 69 7.88 -10.06 -6.15
N SER A 70 7.25 -11.19 -6.51
CA SER A 70 7.24 -11.64 -7.92
C SER A 70 6.55 -10.62 -8.85
N ALA A 71 5.50 -9.94 -8.37
CA ALA A 71 4.81 -8.89 -9.16
C ALA A 71 5.66 -7.62 -9.33
N VAL A 72 6.46 -7.25 -8.32
CA VAL A 72 7.39 -6.12 -8.36
C VAL A 72 8.57 -6.43 -9.28
N GLU A 73 9.16 -7.61 -9.17
CA GLU A 73 10.28 -8.05 -10.02
C GLU A 73 9.86 -8.12 -11.50
N ALA A 74 8.69 -8.69 -11.78
CA ALA A 74 8.14 -8.71 -13.13
C ALA A 74 7.88 -7.29 -13.67
N TRP A 75 7.53 -6.34 -12.80
CA TRP A 75 7.36 -4.94 -13.17
C TRP A 75 8.70 -4.25 -13.43
N ILE A 76 9.68 -4.42 -12.56
CA ILE A 76 11.04 -3.86 -12.71
C ILE A 76 11.66 -4.31 -14.04
N ARG A 77 11.57 -5.61 -14.37
CA ARG A 77 12.05 -6.15 -15.65
C ARG A 77 11.31 -5.58 -16.85
N HIS A 78 9.97 -5.53 -16.79
CA HIS A 78 9.14 -5.01 -17.88
C HIS A 78 9.38 -3.52 -18.16
N ALA A 79 9.47 -2.71 -17.10
CA ALA A 79 9.69 -1.27 -17.19
C ALA A 79 11.18 -0.89 -17.30
N LYS A 80 12.08 -1.89 -17.27
CA LYS A 80 13.55 -1.73 -17.34
C LYS A 80 14.09 -0.73 -16.30
N LEU A 81 13.58 -0.83 -15.07
CA LEU A 81 13.93 0.09 -13.98
C LEU A 81 15.29 -0.25 -13.39
N ARG A 82 16.07 0.79 -13.09
CA ARG A 82 17.31 0.72 -12.32
C ARG A 82 17.07 1.11 -10.86
N SER A 83 18.04 0.83 -10.00
CA SER A 83 17.99 1.05 -8.56
C SER A 83 17.63 2.50 -8.16
N GLU A 84 18.09 3.48 -8.93
CA GLU A 84 17.85 4.91 -8.72
C GLU A 84 16.46 5.37 -9.15
N ASN A 85 15.78 4.61 -10.01
CA ASN A 85 14.48 4.98 -10.55
C ASN A 85 13.38 4.83 -9.49
N PHE A 86 12.33 5.64 -9.64
CA PHE A 86 11.09 5.43 -8.92
C PHE A 86 10.45 4.12 -9.37
N LEU A 87 9.90 3.38 -8.41
CA LEU A 87 9.20 2.13 -8.67
C LEU A 87 7.97 2.37 -9.57
N PHE A 88 7.36 3.55 -9.47
CA PHE A 88 6.21 3.94 -10.28
C PHE A 88 6.50 5.21 -11.08
N PRO A 89 7.27 5.10 -12.18
CA PRO A 89 7.64 6.26 -13.00
C PRO A 89 6.43 6.87 -13.69
N SER A 90 6.49 8.18 -13.93
CA SER A 90 5.48 8.84 -14.77
C SER A 90 5.71 8.51 -16.24
N ARG A 91 4.66 8.69 -17.04
CA ARG A 91 4.77 8.69 -18.51
C ARG A 91 5.03 10.09 -19.08
N LEU A 92 4.96 11.11 -18.23
CA LEU A 92 5.15 12.51 -18.60
C LEU A 92 6.63 12.87 -18.46
N ALA A 93 7.21 13.51 -19.48
CA ALA A 93 8.63 13.87 -19.50
C ALA A 93 9.05 14.82 -18.36
N HIS A 94 8.14 15.66 -17.86
CA HIS A 94 8.38 16.64 -16.80
C HIS A 94 8.11 16.10 -15.39
N SER A 95 7.90 14.79 -15.23
CA SER A 95 7.54 14.19 -13.96
C SER A 95 8.26 12.86 -13.78
N GLU A 96 9.04 12.73 -12.71
CA GLU A 96 9.85 11.52 -12.50
C GLU A 96 9.02 10.31 -12.02
N HIS A 97 7.91 10.56 -11.33
CA HIS A 97 7.04 9.53 -10.78
C HIS A 97 5.56 9.90 -10.92
N ILE A 98 4.66 8.90 -10.87
CA ILE A 98 3.23 9.20 -10.95
C ILE A 98 2.77 10.09 -9.79
N SER A 99 1.82 10.99 -10.05
CA SER A 99 1.21 11.80 -8.99
C SER A 99 0.25 10.96 -8.14
N THR A 100 0.03 11.39 -6.90
CA THR A 100 -0.97 10.78 -6.01
C THR A 100 -2.38 10.82 -6.61
N ARG A 101 -2.70 11.88 -7.37
CA ARG A 101 -3.96 12.02 -8.10
C ARG A 101 -4.09 10.99 -9.22
N GLN A 102 -3.01 10.76 -9.97
CA GLN A 102 -2.98 9.73 -11.00
C GLN A 102 -3.08 8.33 -10.40
N TYR A 103 -2.39 8.08 -9.28
CA TYR A 103 -2.53 6.84 -8.54
C TYR A 103 -3.98 6.59 -8.12
N ALA A 104 -4.64 7.60 -7.54
CA ALA A 104 -6.05 7.50 -7.14
C ALA A 104 -6.97 7.19 -8.33
N ARG A 105 -6.71 7.78 -9.50
CA ARG A 105 -7.45 7.45 -10.74
C ARG A 105 -7.25 6.01 -11.18
N ILE A 106 -6.03 5.48 -11.11
CA ILE A 106 -5.72 4.09 -11.45
C ILE A 106 -6.45 3.13 -10.50
N VAL A 107 -6.41 3.41 -9.20
CA VAL A 107 -7.14 2.63 -8.19
C VAL A 107 -8.65 2.68 -8.46
N LYS A 108 -9.21 3.87 -8.72
CA LYS A 108 -10.63 4.06 -9.02
C LYS A 108 -11.06 3.22 -10.22
N ALA A 109 -10.32 3.30 -11.33
CA ALA A 109 -10.62 2.55 -12.56
C ALA A 109 -10.57 1.03 -12.33
N TRP A 110 -9.62 0.56 -11.53
CA TRP A 110 -9.51 -0.84 -11.18
C TRP A 110 -10.69 -1.33 -10.31
N VAL A 111 -11.06 -0.55 -9.29
CA VAL A 111 -12.23 -0.84 -8.44
C VAL A 111 -13.50 -0.95 -9.28
N THR A 112 -13.72 -0.02 -10.21
CA THR A 112 -14.84 -0.09 -11.17
C THR A 112 -14.77 -1.36 -12.02
N ALA A 113 -13.60 -1.71 -12.53
CA ALA A 113 -13.42 -2.87 -13.42
C ALA A 113 -13.73 -4.22 -12.74
N ILE A 114 -13.63 -4.29 -11.41
CA ILE A 114 -13.99 -5.49 -10.63
C ILE A 114 -15.41 -5.41 -10.05
N GLY A 115 -16.21 -4.43 -10.47
CA GLY A 115 -17.62 -4.28 -10.05
C GLY A 115 -17.82 -3.71 -8.64
N LEU A 116 -16.79 -3.11 -8.03
CA LEU A 116 -16.91 -2.47 -6.72
C LEU A 116 -17.23 -0.97 -6.87
N ASP A 117 -17.89 -0.40 -5.86
CA ASP A 117 -18.19 1.04 -5.84
C ASP A 117 -16.94 1.89 -5.55
N PRO A 118 -16.47 2.72 -6.49
CA PRO A 118 -15.29 3.55 -6.28
C PRO A 118 -15.48 4.70 -5.29
N ALA A 119 -16.72 5.02 -4.89
CA ALA A 119 -16.98 5.95 -3.79
C ALA A 119 -16.58 5.35 -2.44
N LEU A 120 -16.73 4.02 -2.28
CA LEU A 120 -16.42 3.30 -1.05
C LEU A 120 -14.95 2.86 -0.99
N TYR A 121 -14.35 2.50 -2.13
CA TYR A 121 -13.00 1.94 -2.20
C TYR A 121 -11.96 2.93 -2.74
N GLY A 122 -11.57 3.87 -1.90
CA GLY A 122 -10.48 4.81 -2.16
C GLY A 122 -9.09 4.30 -1.73
N THR A 123 -8.05 5.07 -2.05
CA THR A 123 -6.68 4.78 -1.61
C THR A 123 -6.58 4.69 -0.07
N HIS A 124 -7.37 5.48 0.66
CA HIS A 124 -7.45 5.44 2.11
C HIS A 124 -8.17 4.18 2.65
N THR A 125 -9.26 3.75 2.00
CA THR A 125 -10.00 2.53 2.36
C THR A 125 -9.10 1.30 2.25
N LEU A 126 -8.34 1.17 1.16
CA LEU A 126 -7.42 0.05 0.95
C LEU A 126 -6.36 -0.08 2.05
N ARG A 127 -5.86 1.05 2.58
CA ARG A 127 -4.90 1.06 3.70
C ARG A 127 -5.57 0.66 5.01
N ARG A 128 -6.83 1.06 5.23
CA ARG A 128 -7.60 0.73 6.44
C ARG A 128 -7.93 -0.77 6.50
N THR A 129 -8.30 -1.41 5.39
CA THR A 129 -8.73 -2.82 5.35
C THR A 129 -7.77 -3.78 6.06
N LYS A 130 -6.48 -3.78 5.70
CA LYS A 130 -5.49 -4.69 6.32
C LYS A 130 -5.20 -4.29 7.78
N ALA A 131 -5.34 -3.02 8.15
CA ALA A 131 -5.13 -2.58 9.54
C ALA A 131 -6.29 -3.02 10.44
N SER A 132 -7.53 -2.83 9.98
CA SER A 132 -8.74 -3.30 10.67
C SER A 132 -8.80 -4.82 10.78
N LEU A 133 -8.32 -5.57 9.78
CA LEU A 133 -8.25 -7.03 9.87
C LEU A 133 -7.26 -7.51 10.93
N ILE A 134 -6.08 -6.87 11.00
CA ILE A 134 -5.08 -7.20 12.04
C ILE A 134 -5.65 -6.90 13.42
N TYR A 135 -6.25 -5.71 13.61
CA TYR A 135 -6.88 -5.37 14.88
C TYR A 135 -7.98 -6.35 15.28
N ARG A 136 -8.89 -6.72 14.38
CA ARG A 136 -9.95 -7.69 14.70
C ARG A 136 -9.41 -9.06 15.13
N ARG A 137 -8.30 -9.50 14.55
CA ARG A 137 -7.68 -10.81 14.88
C ARG A 137 -6.84 -10.79 16.15
N THR A 138 -6.10 -9.72 16.40
CA THR A 138 -5.10 -9.69 17.49
C THR A 138 -5.54 -8.83 18.67
N LYS A 139 -6.53 -7.96 18.45
CA LYS A 139 -6.95 -6.88 19.35
C LYS A 139 -5.79 -6.01 19.87
N ASN A 140 -4.62 -6.04 19.20
CA ASN A 140 -3.41 -5.34 19.61
C ASN A 140 -3.29 -3.98 18.88
N LEU A 141 -3.82 -2.95 19.53
CA LEU A 141 -3.80 -1.56 19.04
C LEU A 141 -2.38 -1.02 18.84
N ARG A 142 -1.44 -1.40 19.70
CA ARG A 142 -0.04 -0.92 19.63
C ARG A 142 0.68 -1.46 18.40
N ALA A 143 0.49 -2.73 18.06
CA ALA A 143 1.03 -3.34 16.86
C ALA A 143 0.50 -2.62 15.59
N VAL A 144 -0.80 -2.33 15.55
CA VAL A 144 -1.41 -1.62 14.42
C VAL A 144 -0.91 -0.18 14.31
N GLN A 145 -0.70 0.51 15.44
CA GLN A 145 -0.10 1.85 15.47
C GLN A 145 1.29 1.87 14.81
N LEU A 146 2.15 0.90 15.17
CA LEU A 146 3.51 0.78 14.63
C LEU A 146 3.48 0.51 13.12
N LEU A 147 2.64 -0.42 12.67
CA LEU A 147 2.48 -0.75 11.25
C LEU A 147 1.94 0.42 10.41
N LEU A 148 1.13 1.30 11.00
CA LEU A 148 0.65 2.51 10.34
C LEU A 148 1.64 3.68 10.41
N GLY A 149 2.61 3.64 11.33
CA GLY A 149 3.51 4.76 11.61
C GLY A 149 2.83 5.95 12.28
N HIS A 150 1.77 5.72 13.07
CA HIS A 150 1.07 6.79 13.78
C HIS A 150 1.85 7.21 15.03
N THR A 151 1.98 8.53 15.25
CA THR A 151 2.68 9.08 16.42
C THR A 151 1.90 8.87 17.72
N LYS A 152 0.58 8.98 17.64
CA LYS A 152 -0.37 8.94 18.74
C LYS A 152 -1.29 7.72 18.63
N LEU A 153 -1.64 7.10 19.77
CA LEU A 153 -2.54 5.93 19.79
C LEU A 153 -3.97 6.35 19.41
N GLU A 154 -4.39 7.54 19.84
CA GLU A 154 -5.69 8.16 19.55
C GLU A 154 -5.92 8.32 18.04
N SER A 155 -4.84 8.58 17.28
CA SER A 155 -4.90 8.63 15.82
C SER A 155 -5.24 7.28 15.20
N THR A 156 -4.80 6.19 15.84
CA THR A 156 -5.08 4.81 15.42
C THR A 156 -6.50 4.40 15.78
N VAL A 157 -6.97 4.74 16.98
CA VAL A 157 -8.37 4.54 17.42
C VAL A 157 -9.33 5.22 16.44
N ARG A 158 -9.15 6.53 16.20
CA ARG A 158 -9.96 7.28 15.23
C ARG A 158 -9.85 6.72 13.80
N TYR A 159 -8.66 6.27 13.40
CA TYR A 159 -8.45 5.72 12.06
C TYR A 159 -9.15 4.38 11.84
N LEU A 160 -9.20 3.53 12.86
CA LEU A 160 -9.90 2.25 12.84
C LEU A 160 -11.40 2.39 13.08
N GLY A 161 -11.85 3.49 13.68
CA GLY A 161 -13.24 3.73 14.06
C GLY A 161 -13.67 2.75 15.14
N ILE A 162 -12.83 2.60 16.17
CA ILE A 162 -13.13 1.74 17.33
C ILE A 162 -14.13 2.51 18.19
N GLU A 163 -15.31 1.93 18.38
CA GLU A 163 -16.40 2.50 19.16
C GLU A 163 -16.57 1.78 20.51
N VAL A 164 -17.46 2.30 21.36
CA VAL A 164 -17.75 1.70 22.68
C VAL A 164 -18.29 0.27 22.53
N ASP A 165 -19.06 -0.01 21.48
CA ASP A 165 -19.60 -1.36 21.19
C ASP A 165 -18.49 -2.39 20.94
N ASP A 166 -17.36 -1.98 20.34
CA ASP A 166 -16.20 -2.87 20.16
C ASP A 166 -15.57 -3.26 21.51
N ALA A 167 -15.67 -2.38 22.53
CA ALA A 167 -15.17 -2.65 23.87
C ALA A 167 -16.13 -3.55 24.67
N LEU A 168 -17.44 -3.40 24.46
CA LEU A 168 -18.47 -4.25 25.06
C LEU A 168 -18.38 -5.70 24.55
N GLU A 169 -18.21 -5.88 23.22
CA GLU A 169 -17.99 -7.21 22.62
C GLU A 169 -16.75 -7.90 23.22
N MET A 170 -15.69 -7.14 23.52
CA MET A 170 -14.47 -7.69 24.14
C MET A 170 -14.69 -8.12 25.60
N ALA A 171 -15.52 -7.39 26.34
CA ALA A 171 -15.89 -7.74 27.72
C ALA A 171 -16.76 -9.00 27.76
N GLU A 172 -17.73 -9.12 26.85
CA GLU A 172 -18.62 -10.28 26.75
C GLU A 172 -17.86 -11.56 26.35
N GLN A 173 -16.82 -11.45 25.52
CA GLN A 173 -15.99 -12.59 25.11
C GLN A 173 -14.97 -13.04 26.18
N THR A 174 -14.83 -12.28 27.27
CA THR A 174 -13.90 -12.59 28.36
C THR A 174 -14.69 -13.02 29.59
N GLU A 175 -15.21 -14.26 29.58
CA GLU A 175 -15.68 -14.90 30.80
C GLU A 175 -14.47 -15.29 31.66
N VAL A 176 -14.54 -14.97 32.96
CA VAL A 176 -13.54 -15.36 33.98
C VAL A 176 -14.03 -16.59 34.72
#